data_AF-A0A8S1R688-F1
#
_entry.id   AF-A0A8S1R688-F1
#
_cell.length_a   1.000
_cell.length_b   1.000
_cell.length_c   1.000
_cell.angle_alpha   90.00
_cell.angle_beta   90.00
_cell.angle_gamma   90.00
#
_symmetry.space_group_name_H-M   'P 1'
#
loop_
_entity.id
_entity.type
_entity.pdbx_description
1 polymer ?
#
loop_
_entity_poly.entity_id
_entity_poly.type
_entity_poly.pdbx_seq_one_letter_code
_entity_poly.pdbx_strand_id
1 'polypeptide(L)'
;MEQQSLRLLIQVDSRIKLILNSQSHLIKFINNLFSMPFILFNVEITLKYGQALYLANSQCNWIVDKICRMICIQDSLWQLSFEVSQKPFEYKYVIGDYFLSNESYFQWEQGPNRILNWKDEKSMNIKNRWEERKIQFILESDPKISVAILMSNYNKIQKRLKNYKDKNNHQKVFYTSIYADVNKMAEGIEVQYYLLLQGKNPCELISKPFTLDLSEQYSFDSKELEFSKLSL
;
A
#
# COMPACT_ATOMS: atom_id res chain seq x y z
N MET A 1 -8.10 6.07 28.70
CA MET A 1 -7.81 6.06 30.15
C MET A 1 -6.49 5.37 30.47
N GLU A 2 -6.13 4.25 29.83
CA GLU A 2 -4.89 3.51 30.15
C GLU A 2 -3.58 4.26 29.86
N GLN A 3 -3.53 5.13 28.83
CA GLN A 3 -2.35 5.98 28.57
C GLN A 3 -2.14 7.10 29.61
N GLN A 4 -3.22 7.59 30.24
CA GLN A 4 -3.10 8.52 31.36
C GLN A 4 -2.60 7.79 32.61
N SER A 5 -3.01 6.54 32.82
CA SER A 5 -2.51 5.69 33.91
C SER A 5 -1.01 5.40 33.80
N LEU A 6 -0.50 5.16 32.59
CA LEU A 6 0.94 5.00 32.33
C LEU A 6 1.74 6.29 32.54
N ARG A 7 1.20 7.45 32.12
CA ARG A 7 1.83 8.75 32.39
C ARG A 7 1.84 9.09 33.89
N LEU A 8 0.78 8.75 34.62
CA LEU A 8 0.70 8.89 36.08
C LEU A 8 1.68 7.96 36.80
N LEU A 9 1.82 6.70 36.36
CA LEU A 9 2.78 5.75 36.96
C LEU A 9 4.23 6.24 36.85
N ILE A 10 4.60 6.87 35.73
CA ILE A 10 5.93 7.47 35.51
C ILE A 10 6.13 8.74 36.35
N GLN A 11 5.05 9.42 36.75
CA GLN A 11 5.10 10.65 37.51
C GLN A 11 5.16 10.42 39.04
N VAL A 12 4.65 9.28 39.52
CA VAL A 12 4.53 8.97 40.95
C VAL A 12 5.75 8.21 41.50
N ASP A 13 6.45 7.40 40.69
CA ASP A 13 7.60 6.64 41.18
C ASP A 13 8.95 7.24 40.75
N SER A 14 9.60 7.94 41.69
CA SER A 14 10.92 8.56 41.50
C SER A 14 12.03 7.55 41.19
N ARG A 15 11.84 6.25 41.48
CA ARG A 15 12.80 5.19 41.14
C ARG A 15 12.75 4.82 39.65
N ILE A 16 11.56 4.82 39.05
CA ILE A 16 11.38 4.60 37.60
C ILE A 16 11.99 5.76 36.80
N LYS A 17 11.83 6.99 37.30
CA LYS A 17 12.41 8.19 36.70
C LYS A 17 13.95 8.18 36.70
N LEU A 18 14.56 7.61 37.75
CA LEU A 18 16.02 7.46 37.88
C LEU A 18 16.58 6.37 36.94
N ILE A 19 15.83 5.28 36.75
CA ILE A 19 16.17 4.21 35.80
C ILE A 19 16.04 4.69 34.35
N LEU A 20 15.02 5.48 34.02
CA LEU A 20 14.83 6.00 32.66
C LEU A 20 15.82 7.12 32.30
N ASN A 21 16.19 7.99 33.25
CA ASN A 21 17.16 9.06 33.01
C ASN A 21 18.60 8.56 32.85
N SER A 22 18.94 7.38 33.39
CA SER A 22 20.28 6.78 33.22
C SER A 22 20.47 6.06 31.88
N GLN A 23 19.40 5.92 31.07
CA GLN A 23 19.46 5.23 29.78
C GLN A 23 18.78 6.06 28.68
N SER A 24 19.48 7.09 28.20
CA SER A 24 19.06 7.90 27.04
C SER A 24 18.74 7.06 25.79
N HIS A 25 19.37 5.89 25.67
CA HIS A 25 19.08 4.90 24.64
C HIS A 25 17.70 4.24 24.79
N LEU A 26 17.21 4.03 26.01
CA LEU A 26 15.93 3.37 26.27
C LEU A 26 14.75 4.34 26.09
N ILE A 27 14.94 5.63 26.39
CA ILE A 27 13.99 6.69 26.01
C ILE A 27 13.94 6.89 24.49
N LYS A 28 15.10 6.88 23.80
CA LYS A 28 15.13 6.87 22.32
C LYS A 28 14.48 5.61 21.74
N PHE A 29 14.68 4.46 22.37
CA PHE A 29 14.09 3.19 21.95
C PHE A 29 12.56 3.22 22.12
N ILE A 30 12.04 3.65 23.28
CA ILE A 30 10.59 3.80 23.51
C ILE A 30 9.98 4.86 22.57
N ASN A 31 10.65 5.99 22.34
CA ASN A 31 10.16 7.02 21.43
C ASN A 31 10.24 6.61 19.95
N ASN A 32 11.19 5.74 19.58
CA ASN A 32 11.24 5.12 18.25
C ASN A 32 10.26 3.95 18.09
N LEU A 33 9.87 3.28 19.19
CA LEU A 33 8.91 2.17 19.18
C LEU A 33 7.46 2.63 18.96
N PHE A 34 7.15 3.90 19.18
CA PHE A 34 5.78 4.42 19.14
C PHE A 34 5.64 5.76 18.41
N SER A 35 6.40 6.01 17.34
CA SER A 35 6.03 7.13 16.46
C SER A 35 4.79 6.75 15.66
N MET A 36 3.62 7.18 16.14
CA MET A 36 2.36 7.09 15.40
C MET A 36 2.49 7.97 14.16
N PRO A 37 2.44 7.42 12.94
CA PRO A 37 2.61 8.22 11.76
C PRO A 37 1.36 9.08 11.54
N PHE A 38 1.57 10.33 11.12
CA PHE A 38 0.49 11.18 10.62
C PHE A 38 0.23 10.85 9.15
N ILE A 39 -0.96 10.35 8.84
CA ILE A 39 -1.29 9.85 7.51
C ILE A 39 -2.24 10.80 6.82
N LEU A 40 -1.94 11.18 5.58
CA LEU A 40 -2.87 11.85 4.67
C LEU A 40 -3.37 10.84 3.63
N PHE A 41 -4.64 10.48 3.74
CA PHE A 41 -5.35 9.67 2.76
C PHE A 41 -5.94 10.55 1.66
N ASN A 42 -5.70 10.17 0.41
CA ASN A 42 -6.26 10.80 -0.78
C ASN A 42 -6.99 9.73 -1.60
N VAL A 43 -8.22 10.01 -2.02
CA VAL A 43 -8.98 9.15 -2.91
C VAL A 43 -9.52 9.92 -4.08
N GLU A 44 -9.33 9.36 -5.27
CA GLU A 44 -9.96 9.83 -6.50
C GLU A 44 -11.31 9.11 -6.71
N ILE A 45 -12.42 9.84 -6.62
CA ILE A 45 -13.80 9.39 -6.91
C ILE A 45 -14.75 10.57 -7.15
N THR A 46 -15.66 10.44 -8.10
CA THR A 46 -16.81 11.35 -8.26
C THR A 46 -18.03 10.77 -7.54
N LEU A 47 -18.63 11.54 -6.63
CA LEU A 47 -19.83 11.15 -5.90
C LEU A 47 -21.10 11.75 -6.50
N LYS A 48 -22.25 11.15 -6.24
CA LYS A 48 -23.55 11.73 -6.60
C LYS A 48 -23.94 12.82 -5.61
N TYR A 49 -24.87 13.68 -6.02
CA TYR A 49 -25.46 14.68 -5.13
C TYR A 49 -26.01 14.02 -3.85
N GLY A 50 -25.74 14.65 -2.70
CA GLY A 50 -26.17 14.15 -1.40
C GLY A 50 -25.31 13.03 -0.81
N GLN A 51 -24.24 12.59 -1.49
CA GLN A 51 -23.32 11.58 -0.96
C GLN A 51 -22.05 12.19 -0.36
N ALA A 52 -21.40 11.44 0.54
CA ALA A 52 -20.09 11.73 1.09
C ALA A 52 -19.22 10.47 1.13
N LEU A 53 -17.90 10.67 1.19
CA LEU A 53 -16.92 9.61 1.36
C LEU A 53 -16.46 9.54 2.81
N TYR A 54 -16.34 8.32 3.31
CA TYR A 54 -15.94 7.99 4.67
C TYR A 54 -14.78 6.98 4.65
N LEU A 55 -13.91 7.03 5.66
CA LEU A 55 -12.80 6.08 5.83
C LEU A 55 -13.03 5.16 7.03
N ALA A 56 -13.60 3.99 6.77
CA ALA A 56 -13.71 2.96 7.79
C ALA A 56 -12.36 2.34 8.11
N ASN A 57 -12.09 2.07 9.38
CA ASN A 57 -10.80 1.54 9.79
C ASN A 57 -10.86 0.74 11.10
N SER A 58 -9.82 -0.07 11.30
CA SER A 58 -9.67 -0.96 12.45
C SER A 58 -9.55 -0.21 13.78
N GLN A 59 -8.92 0.96 13.80
CA GLN A 59 -8.74 1.76 15.03
C GLN A 59 -10.07 2.30 15.58
N CYS A 60 -11.07 2.49 14.72
CA CYS A 60 -12.43 2.88 15.11
C CYS A 60 -13.39 1.69 15.26
N ASN A 61 -12.88 0.45 15.28
CA ASN A 61 -13.67 -0.79 15.28
C ASN A 61 -14.71 -0.85 14.15
N TRP A 62 -14.41 -0.26 12.98
CA TRP A 62 -15.29 -0.28 11.80
C TRP A 62 -16.67 0.41 11.96
N ILE A 63 -16.87 1.23 13.00
CA ILE A 63 -18.16 1.90 13.27
C ILE A 63 -18.30 3.20 12.47
N VAL A 64 -19.21 3.26 11.48
CA VAL A 64 -19.31 4.38 10.50
C VAL A 64 -19.67 5.72 11.14
N ASP A 65 -20.46 5.71 12.21
CA ASP A 65 -20.81 6.94 12.93
C ASP A 65 -19.63 7.52 13.73
N LYS A 66 -18.60 6.70 14.00
CA LYS A 66 -17.34 7.11 14.60
C LYS A 66 -16.26 7.39 13.56
N ILE A 67 -16.55 7.14 12.29
CA ILE A 67 -15.61 7.24 11.19
C ILE A 67 -15.52 8.68 10.70
N CYS A 68 -14.31 9.08 10.33
CA CYS A 68 -14.03 10.41 9.84
C CYS A 68 -14.53 10.56 8.40
N ARG A 69 -15.53 11.43 8.20
CA ARG A 69 -15.93 11.91 6.88
C ARG A 69 -14.73 12.57 6.21
N MET A 70 -14.47 12.20 4.95
CA MET A 70 -13.44 12.84 4.13
C MET A 70 -13.93 14.19 3.61
N ILE A 71 -12.99 15.10 3.34
CA ILE A 71 -13.24 16.43 2.82
C ILE A 71 -12.98 16.41 1.31
N CYS A 72 -13.96 16.85 0.52
CA CYS A 72 -13.77 17.09 -0.90
C CYS A 72 -12.93 18.37 -1.08
N ILE A 73 -11.78 18.25 -1.74
CA ILE A 73 -10.88 19.39 -1.99
C ILE A 73 -10.85 19.82 -3.46
N GLN A 74 -11.29 18.95 -4.37
CA GLN A 74 -11.44 19.17 -5.80
C GLN A 74 -12.49 18.18 -6.33
N ASP A 75 -13.10 18.44 -7.49
CA ASP A 75 -14.21 17.67 -8.10
C ASP A 75 -14.22 16.17 -7.82
N SER A 76 -13.07 15.50 -7.96
CA SER A 76 -12.93 14.06 -7.73
C SER A 76 -11.98 13.69 -6.58
N LEU A 77 -11.42 14.64 -5.84
CA LEU A 77 -10.36 14.39 -4.85
C LEU A 77 -10.86 14.60 -3.42
N TRP A 78 -10.86 13.51 -2.67
CA TRP A 78 -11.26 13.48 -1.27
C TRP A 78 -10.06 13.23 -0.36
N GLN A 79 -10.00 13.95 0.76
CA GLN A 79 -8.89 13.89 1.70
C GLN A 79 -9.33 13.69 3.14
N LEU A 80 -8.50 12.98 3.90
CA LEU A 80 -8.60 12.85 5.33
C LEU A 80 -7.21 12.63 5.91
N SER A 81 -6.92 13.24 7.05
CA SER A 81 -5.66 13.01 7.75
C SER A 81 -5.83 12.82 9.24
N PHE A 82 -5.09 11.87 9.81
CA PHE A 82 -5.07 11.60 11.25
C PHE A 82 -3.84 10.77 11.62
N GLU A 83 -3.57 10.69 12.92
CA GLU A 83 -2.54 9.81 13.48
C GLU A 83 -3.04 8.38 13.57
N VAL A 84 -2.23 7.45 13.06
CA VAL A 84 -2.52 6.02 13.11
C VAL A 84 -1.75 5.37 14.25
N SER A 85 -2.44 4.68 15.15
CA SER A 85 -1.86 4.08 16.35
C SER A 85 -1.77 2.55 16.32
N GLN A 86 -2.37 1.89 15.33
CA GLN A 86 -2.47 0.43 15.26
C GLN A 86 -1.75 -0.14 14.03
N LYS A 87 -0.84 -1.10 14.23
CA LYS A 87 -0.14 -1.80 13.14
C LYS A 87 -0.41 -3.31 13.16
N PRO A 88 -0.84 -3.95 12.04
CA PRO A 88 -1.20 -3.33 10.77
C PRO A 88 -2.44 -2.44 10.91
N PHE A 89 -2.51 -1.39 10.10
CA PHE A 89 -3.70 -0.54 10.03
C PHE A 89 -4.56 -0.97 8.85
N GLU A 90 -5.75 -1.48 9.13
CA GLU A 90 -6.69 -1.86 8.08
C GLU A 90 -7.71 -0.76 7.87
N TYR A 91 -8.04 -0.50 6.62
CA TYR A 91 -9.01 0.52 6.26
C TYR A 91 -9.75 0.20 4.98
N LYS A 92 -10.91 0.83 4.81
CA LYS A 92 -11.79 0.67 3.67
C LYS A 92 -12.62 1.92 3.44
N TYR A 93 -12.85 2.26 2.19
CA TYR A 93 -13.67 3.42 1.86
C TYR A 93 -15.15 3.06 1.83
N VAL A 94 -16.00 3.99 2.24
CA VAL A 94 -17.45 3.84 2.27
C VAL A 94 -18.08 5.09 1.70
N ILE A 95 -19.02 4.93 0.76
CA ILE A 95 -19.89 5.99 0.30
C ILE A 95 -21.19 5.89 1.10
N GLY A 96 -21.62 7.00 1.68
CA GLY A 96 -22.89 7.09 2.38
C GLY A 96 -23.57 8.42 2.11
N ASP A 97 -24.74 8.62 2.69
CA ASP A 97 -25.42 9.92 2.67
C ASP A 97 -24.58 10.98 3.38
N TYR A 98 -24.61 12.21 2.87
CA TYR A 98 -23.83 13.31 3.42
C TYR A 98 -24.21 13.64 4.87
N PHE A 99 -25.51 13.52 5.20
CA PHE A 99 -26.05 13.64 6.54
C PHE A 99 -26.44 12.25 7.02
N LEU A 100 -25.58 11.64 7.83
CA LEU A 100 -25.81 10.30 8.36
C LEU A 100 -27.04 10.28 9.27
N SER A 101 -27.88 9.27 9.07
CA SER A 101 -29.01 8.92 9.92
C SER A 101 -29.00 7.42 10.17
N ASN A 102 -29.82 6.93 11.11
CA ASN A 102 -29.91 5.50 11.41
C ASN A 102 -30.36 4.65 10.21
N GLU A 103 -30.95 5.27 9.17
CA GLU A 103 -31.44 4.62 7.95
C GLU A 103 -30.52 4.84 6.75
N SER A 104 -29.34 5.45 6.95
CA SER A 104 -28.44 5.77 5.85
C SER A 104 -27.93 4.52 5.13
N TYR A 105 -27.94 4.59 3.80
CA TYR A 105 -27.42 3.54 2.94
C TYR A 105 -25.90 3.67 2.81
N PHE A 106 -25.17 2.56 2.97
CA PHE A 106 -23.73 2.50 2.82
C PHE A 106 -23.32 1.59 1.67
N GLN A 107 -22.58 2.15 0.72
CA GLN A 107 -21.86 1.39 -0.30
C GLN A 107 -20.40 1.25 0.14
N TRP A 108 -20.02 0.04 0.51
CA TRP A 108 -18.64 -0.30 0.83
C TRP A 108 -17.83 -0.47 -0.46
N GLU A 109 -16.55 -0.08 -0.40
CA GLU A 109 -15.58 -0.43 -1.44
C GLU A 109 -15.58 -1.96 -1.67
N GLN A 110 -15.32 -2.40 -2.90
CA GLN A 110 -15.22 -3.84 -3.18
C GLN A 110 -13.89 -4.45 -2.72
N GLY A 111 -13.88 -5.77 -2.55
CA GLY A 111 -12.68 -6.55 -2.20
C GLY A 111 -12.28 -6.47 -0.73
N PRO A 112 -11.07 -6.96 -0.38
CA PRO A 112 -10.57 -6.98 0.98
C PRO A 112 -10.23 -5.56 1.47
N ASN A 113 -10.05 -5.46 2.79
CA ASN A 113 -9.55 -4.25 3.43
C ASN A 113 -8.18 -3.89 2.85
N ARG A 114 -7.92 -2.59 2.71
CA ARG A 114 -6.59 -2.08 2.40
C ARG A 114 -5.74 -2.18 3.67
N ILE A 115 -4.48 -2.55 3.51
CA ILE A 115 -3.55 -2.71 4.63
C ILE A 115 -2.46 -1.66 4.50
N LEU A 116 -2.40 -0.76 5.48
CA LEU A 116 -1.31 0.18 5.59
C LEU A 116 -0.22 -0.39 6.50
N ASN A 117 0.95 -0.58 5.92
CA ASN A 117 2.17 -0.91 6.62
C ASN A 117 3.14 0.27 6.56
N TRP A 118 3.82 0.55 7.67
CA TRP A 118 4.90 1.53 7.76
C TRP A 118 6.02 0.96 8.62
N LYS A 119 7.22 1.48 8.45
CA LYS A 119 8.39 1.19 9.29
C LYS A 119 8.57 2.31 10.29
N ASP A 120 9.35 3.32 9.92
CA ASP A 120 9.79 4.42 10.78
C ASP A 120 9.31 5.78 10.24
N GLU A 121 8.43 5.77 9.25
CA GLU A 121 7.88 6.99 8.67
C GLU A 121 7.07 7.75 9.72
N LYS A 122 7.37 9.04 9.91
CA LYS A 122 6.58 9.93 10.80
C LYS A 122 5.34 10.48 10.12
N SER A 123 5.35 10.52 8.79
CA SER A 123 4.24 11.01 7.99
C SER A 123 4.19 10.28 6.66
N MET A 124 3.00 9.94 6.19
CA MET A 124 2.82 9.34 4.87
C MET A 124 1.67 9.99 4.11
N ASN A 125 1.80 10.00 2.79
CA ASN A 125 0.76 10.41 1.87
C ASN A 125 0.34 9.20 1.05
N ILE A 126 -0.90 8.76 1.25
CA ILE A 126 -1.48 7.62 0.56
C ILE A 126 -2.37 8.17 -0.55
N LYS A 127 -2.14 7.68 -1.77
CA LYS A 127 -2.96 7.97 -2.95
C LYS A 127 -3.66 6.70 -3.36
N ASN A 128 -4.98 6.71 -3.30
CA ASN A 128 -5.85 5.62 -3.64
C ASN A 128 -6.86 6.05 -4.71
N ARG A 129 -7.47 5.06 -5.32
CA ARG A 129 -8.55 5.22 -6.30
C ARG A 129 -9.68 4.28 -5.91
N TRP A 130 -10.92 4.75 -6.02
CA TRP A 130 -12.08 3.92 -5.70
C TRP A 130 -12.09 2.65 -6.54
N GLU A 131 -12.30 1.50 -5.91
CA GLU A 131 -12.35 0.17 -6.56
C GLU A 131 -11.07 -0.25 -7.33
N GLU A 132 -9.99 0.51 -7.25
CA GLU A 132 -8.69 0.12 -7.78
C GLU A 132 -7.66 -0.09 -6.66
N ARG A 133 -6.86 -1.15 -6.77
CA ARG A 133 -5.71 -1.42 -5.89
C ARG A 133 -4.43 -1.04 -6.59
N LYS A 134 -3.53 -0.38 -5.85
CA LYS A 134 -2.19 -0.10 -6.35
C LYS A 134 -1.37 -1.37 -6.17
N ILE A 135 -0.98 -1.98 -7.28
CA ILE A 135 -0.14 -3.17 -7.28
C ILE A 135 1.27 -2.78 -7.65
N GLN A 136 2.23 -3.17 -6.82
CA GLN A 136 3.65 -2.99 -7.07
C GLN A 136 4.27 -4.28 -7.60
N PHE A 137 5.00 -4.18 -8.70
CA PHE A 137 5.78 -5.27 -9.27
C PHE A 137 7.25 -4.97 -9.11
N ILE A 138 8.00 -5.92 -8.57
CA ILE A 138 9.45 -5.88 -8.39
C ILE A 138 10.02 -7.16 -8.97
N LEU A 139 10.99 -7.03 -9.87
CA LEU A 139 11.70 -8.13 -10.49
C LEU A 139 13.21 -7.92 -10.30
N GLU A 140 13.83 -8.80 -9.53
CA GLU A 140 15.28 -8.88 -9.41
C GLU A 140 15.83 -9.75 -10.53
N SER A 141 16.88 -9.29 -11.23
CA SER A 141 17.33 -9.96 -12.45
C SER A 141 18.83 -9.84 -12.70
N ASP A 142 19.33 -10.67 -13.62
CA ASP A 142 20.70 -10.62 -14.10
C ASP A 142 21.01 -9.23 -14.71
N PRO A 143 22.17 -8.63 -14.41
CA PRO A 143 22.57 -7.33 -14.95
C PRO A 143 22.61 -7.24 -16.48
N LYS A 144 22.67 -8.36 -17.20
CA LYS A 144 22.59 -8.44 -18.68
C LYS A 144 21.19 -8.14 -19.23
N ILE A 145 20.15 -8.24 -18.39
CA ILE A 145 18.79 -7.89 -18.80
C ILE A 145 18.72 -6.40 -19.06
N SER A 146 18.41 -6.03 -20.30
CA SER A 146 18.37 -4.63 -20.74
C SER A 146 16.98 -4.03 -20.57
N VAL A 147 15.94 -4.81 -20.87
CA VAL A 147 14.53 -4.42 -20.85
C VAL A 147 13.73 -5.49 -20.13
N ALA A 148 12.77 -5.05 -19.31
CA ALA A 148 11.70 -5.86 -18.78
C ALA A 148 10.36 -5.18 -19.06
N ILE A 149 9.37 -5.96 -19.50
CA ILE A 149 8.01 -5.52 -19.79
C ILE A 149 7.07 -6.44 -19.02
N LEU A 150 6.14 -5.85 -18.28
CA LEU A 150 4.98 -6.53 -17.74
C LEU A 150 3.95 -6.63 -18.84
N MET A 151 3.51 -7.83 -19.18
CA MET A 151 2.46 -8.12 -20.15
C MET A 151 1.26 -8.71 -19.42
N SER A 152 0.05 -8.49 -19.93
CA SER A 152 -1.16 -8.99 -19.30
C SER A 152 -2.29 -9.13 -20.30
N ASN A 153 -3.25 -10.03 -20.00
CA ASN A 153 -4.55 -10.08 -20.68
C ASN A 153 -5.46 -8.86 -20.36
N TYR A 154 -5.04 -8.00 -19.43
CA TYR A 154 -5.68 -6.71 -19.14
C TYR A 154 -4.80 -5.54 -19.60
N ASN A 155 -5.16 -4.91 -20.73
CA ASN A 155 -4.33 -3.90 -21.43
C ASN A 155 -3.82 -2.74 -20.55
N LYS A 156 -4.55 -2.37 -19.48
CA LYS A 156 -4.11 -1.30 -18.55
C LYS A 156 -2.86 -1.67 -17.74
N ILE A 157 -2.49 -2.95 -17.66
CA ILE A 157 -1.35 -3.46 -16.91
C ILE A 157 -0.06 -3.47 -17.73
N GLN A 158 -0.16 -3.53 -19.06
CA GLN A 158 1.01 -3.65 -19.92
C GLN A 158 1.92 -2.43 -19.77
N LYS A 159 3.15 -2.65 -19.28
CA LYS A 159 4.04 -1.55 -18.94
C LYS A 159 5.50 -1.97 -18.99
N ARG A 160 6.33 -1.09 -19.56
CA ARG A 160 7.78 -1.22 -19.45
C ARG A 160 8.22 -0.89 -18.02
N LEU A 161 9.00 -1.77 -17.40
CA LEU A 161 9.50 -1.56 -16.05
C LEU A 161 10.66 -0.57 -16.06
N LYS A 162 10.69 0.28 -15.03
CA LYS A 162 11.85 1.12 -14.72
C LYS A 162 12.90 0.24 -14.04
N ASN A 163 14.17 0.63 -14.09
CA ASN A 163 15.21 -0.12 -13.40
C ASN A 163 16.21 0.78 -12.68
N TYR A 164 16.86 0.19 -11.68
CA TYR A 164 18.07 0.69 -11.06
C TYR A 164 19.04 -0.47 -10.83
N LYS A 165 20.32 -0.16 -10.67
CA LYS A 165 21.32 -1.15 -10.24
C LYS A 165 21.30 -1.20 -8.72
N ASP A 166 21.13 -2.40 -8.16
CA ASP A 166 21.34 -2.56 -6.75
C ASP A 166 22.85 -2.46 -6.46
N LYS A 167 23.20 -1.64 -5.47
CA LYS A 167 24.60 -1.35 -5.10
C LYS A 167 25.24 -2.53 -4.39
N ASN A 168 24.44 -3.42 -3.80
CA ASN A 168 24.94 -4.48 -2.93
C ASN A 168 25.13 -5.81 -3.65
N ASN A 169 24.23 -6.18 -4.57
CA ASN A 169 24.24 -7.53 -5.19
C ASN A 169 24.64 -7.59 -6.66
N HIS A 170 25.08 -6.49 -7.28
CA HIS A 170 25.34 -6.41 -8.74
C HIS A 170 24.15 -6.82 -9.62
N GLN A 171 22.96 -7.01 -9.02
CA GLN A 171 21.71 -7.34 -9.69
C GLN A 171 21.05 -6.07 -10.21
N LYS A 172 20.22 -6.26 -11.23
CA LYS A 172 19.39 -5.19 -11.78
C LYS A 172 17.96 -5.40 -11.31
N VAL A 173 17.43 -4.40 -10.62
CA VAL A 173 16.07 -4.42 -10.10
C VAL A 173 15.17 -3.64 -11.06
N PHE A 174 14.16 -4.33 -11.58
CA PHE A 174 13.10 -3.74 -12.38
C PHE A 174 11.86 -3.55 -11.51
N TYR A 175 11.16 -2.43 -11.69
CA TYR A 175 9.98 -2.13 -10.90
C TYR A 175 8.94 -1.31 -11.66
N THR A 176 7.68 -1.46 -11.27
CA THR A 176 6.58 -0.59 -11.67
C THR A 176 5.47 -0.62 -10.62
N SER A 177 4.58 0.37 -10.68
CA SER A 177 3.30 0.31 -9.98
C SER A 177 2.18 0.64 -10.95
N ILE A 178 1.07 -0.05 -10.79
CA ILE A 178 -0.15 0.09 -11.59
C ILE A 178 -1.36 0.11 -10.67
N TYR A 179 -2.47 0.64 -11.18
CA TYR A 179 -3.78 0.48 -10.55
C TYR A 179 -4.54 -0.61 -11.31
N ALA A 180 -5.09 -1.56 -10.56
CA ALA A 180 -5.91 -2.64 -11.10
C ALA A 180 -7.28 -2.62 -10.45
N ASP A 181 -8.31 -2.79 -11.27
CA ASP A 181 -9.71 -2.87 -10.84
C ASP A 181 -9.92 -4.16 -10.06
N VAL A 182 -10.51 -4.04 -8.87
CA VAL A 182 -10.72 -5.17 -7.94
C VAL A 182 -11.61 -6.25 -8.55
N ASN A 183 -12.64 -5.88 -9.31
CA ASN A 183 -13.53 -6.83 -9.95
C ASN A 183 -12.79 -7.58 -11.08
N LYS A 184 -11.96 -6.86 -11.84
CA LYS A 184 -11.12 -7.50 -12.87
C LYS A 184 -10.09 -8.45 -12.28
N MET A 185 -9.49 -8.10 -11.15
CA MET A 185 -8.60 -9.02 -10.43
C MET A 185 -9.34 -10.29 -10.01
N ALA A 186 -10.58 -10.17 -9.51
CA ALA A 186 -11.40 -11.33 -9.15
C ALA A 186 -11.79 -12.21 -10.36
N GLU A 187 -11.87 -11.64 -11.57
CA GLU A 187 -12.06 -12.38 -12.82
C GLU A 187 -10.80 -13.16 -13.28
N GLY A 188 -9.63 -12.92 -12.66
CA GLY A 188 -8.38 -13.61 -12.97
C GLY A 188 -7.54 -12.90 -14.03
N ILE A 189 -6.84 -11.84 -13.63
CA ILE A 189 -5.90 -11.15 -14.53
C ILE A 189 -4.61 -11.97 -14.62
N GLU A 190 -4.27 -12.40 -15.83
CA GLU A 190 -3.02 -13.12 -16.09
C GLU A 190 -1.92 -12.12 -16.49
N VAL A 191 -0.72 -12.38 -15.98
CA VAL A 191 0.46 -11.53 -16.16
C VAL A 191 1.67 -12.37 -16.50
N GLN A 192 2.53 -11.82 -17.37
CA GLN A 192 3.80 -12.39 -17.77
C GLN A 192 4.89 -11.32 -17.77
N TYR A 193 6.14 -11.76 -17.58
CA TYR A 193 7.31 -10.94 -17.83
C TYR A 193 7.90 -11.27 -19.18
N TYR A 194 8.10 -10.25 -20.00
CA TYR A 194 8.94 -10.30 -21.19
C TYR A 194 10.28 -9.63 -20.87
N LEU A 195 11.38 -10.32 -21.12
CA LEU A 195 12.74 -9.84 -20.88
C LEU A 195 13.56 -9.86 -22.17
N LEU A 196 14.36 -8.81 -22.37
CA LEU A 196 15.33 -8.73 -23.45
C LEU A 196 16.74 -8.64 -22.89
N LEU A 197 17.57 -9.62 -23.23
CA LEU A 197 19.01 -9.56 -23.02
C LEU A 197 19.63 -8.91 -24.26
N GLN A 198 20.34 -7.78 -24.06
CA GLN A 198 21.12 -7.14 -25.12
C GLN A 198 22.61 -7.45 -24.91
N GLY A 199 23.29 -7.82 -25.99
CA GLY A 199 24.70 -8.24 -25.97
C GLY A 199 25.12 -8.81 -27.31
N LYS A 200 26.22 -9.58 -27.34
CA LYS A 200 26.69 -10.24 -28.57
C LYS A 200 25.66 -11.19 -29.18
N ASN A 201 24.87 -11.86 -28.33
CA ASN A 201 23.77 -12.74 -28.73
C ASN A 201 22.49 -12.23 -28.05
N PRO A 202 21.71 -11.34 -28.68
CA PRO A 202 20.45 -10.89 -28.12
C PRO A 202 19.51 -12.09 -27.94
N CYS A 203 18.74 -12.08 -26.86
CA CYS A 203 17.86 -13.17 -26.51
C CYS A 203 16.60 -12.62 -25.86
N GLU A 204 15.46 -13.12 -26.32
CA GLU A 204 14.14 -12.78 -25.79
C GLU A 204 13.65 -13.92 -24.91
N LEU A 205 13.14 -13.57 -23.73
CA LEU A 205 12.60 -14.52 -22.77
C LEU A 205 11.18 -14.09 -22.39
N ILE A 206 10.29 -15.06 -22.24
CA ILE A 206 8.94 -14.84 -21.72
C ILE A 206 8.66 -15.80 -20.56
N SER A 207 8.15 -15.29 -19.44
CA SER A 207 7.80 -16.12 -18.30
C SER A 207 6.54 -16.94 -18.58
N LYS A 208 6.34 -18.04 -17.86
CA LYS A 208 4.99 -18.60 -17.70
C LYS A 208 4.04 -17.55 -17.12
N PRO A 209 2.75 -17.57 -17.51
CA PRO A 209 1.76 -16.68 -16.93
C PRO A 209 1.51 -17.03 -15.47
N PHE A 210 1.23 -16.00 -14.68
CA PHE A 210 0.73 -16.12 -13.32
C PHE A 210 -0.50 -15.24 -13.16
N THR A 211 -1.42 -15.62 -12.28
CA THR A 211 -2.64 -14.87 -12.03
C THR A 211 -2.41 -13.88 -10.89
N LEU A 212 -2.88 -12.64 -11.06
CA LEU A 212 -2.94 -11.68 -9.98
C LEU A 212 -4.04 -12.08 -9.00
N ASP A 213 -3.64 -12.27 -7.75
CA ASP A 213 -4.53 -12.24 -6.60
C ASP A 213 -4.63 -10.83 -6.00
N LEU A 214 -5.31 -10.71 -4.87
CA LEU A 214 -5.57 -9.45 -4.17
C LEU A 214 -4.35 -8.84 -3.45
N SER A 215 -3.15 -9.41 -3.64
CA SER A 215 -1.90 -8.87 -3.10
C SER A 215 -1.56 -7.52 -3.72
N GLU A 216 -1.15 -6.58 -2.88
CA GLU A 216 -0.74 -5.23 -3.32
C GLU A 216 0.73 -5.18 -3.78
N GLN A 217 1.50 -6.26 -3.57
CA GLN A 217 2.91 -6.34 -3.98
C GLN A 217 3.28 -7.75 -4.47
N TYR A 218 3.99 -7.78 -5.60
CA TYR A 218 4.59 -8.96 -6.20
C TYR A 218 6.09 -8.72 -6.35
N SER A 219 6.89 -9.57 -5.70
CA SER A 219 8.34 -9.52 -5.74
C SER A 219 8.88 -10.88 -6.17
N PHE A 220 9.65 -10.92 -7.24
CA PHE A 220 10.20 -12.16 -7.79
C PHE A 220 11.71 -12.00 -8.03
N ASP A 221 12.49 -13.05 -7.75
CA ASP A 221 13.77 -13.25 -8.44
C ASP A 221 13.47 -13.87 -9.82
N SER A 222 14.05 -13.33 -10.87
CA SER A 222 14.00 -13.89 -12.22
C SER A 222 14.33 -15.40 -12.29
N LYS A 223 15.12 -15.93 -11.35
CA LYS A 223 15.44 -17.36 -11.26
C LYS A 223 14.27 -18.23 -10.76
N GLU A 224 13.34 -17.63 -10.04
CA GLU A 224 12.12 -18.31 -9.53
C GLU A 224 11.04 -18.40 -10.60
N LEU A 225 11.15 -17.59 -11.66
CA LEU A 225 10.23 -17.60 -12.77
C LEU A 225 10.73 -18.54 -13.87
N GLU A 226 9.83 -19.39 -14.36
CA GLU A 226 10.12 -20.25 -15.50
C GLU A 226 10.03 -19.45 -16.80
N PHE A 227 11.17 -19.27 -17.47
CA PHE A 227 11.27 -18.55 -18.73
C PHE A 227 11.42 -19.50 -19.93
N SER A 228 10.66 -19.22 -20.98
CA SER A 228 10.87 -19.80 -22.31
C SER A 228 11.64 -18.82 -23.18
N LYS A 229 12.66 -19.33 -23.88
CA LYS A 229 13.37 -18.56 -24.90
C LYS A 229 12.48 -18.46 -26.14
N LEU A 230 12.22 -17.24 -26.58
CA LEU A 230 11.59 -17.01 -27.87
C LEU A 230 12.67 -17.21 -28.95
N SER A 231 12.43 -18.13 -29.90
CA SER A 231 13.36 -18.38 -31.00
C SER A 231 13.52 -17.11 -31.83
N LEU A 232 14.78 -16.73 -32.09
CA LEU A 232 15.14 -15.85 -33.20
C LEU A 232 15.35 -16.70 -34.45
#